data_AF-A0A945EXP0-F1
#
_entry.id   AF-A0A945EXP0-F1
#
_cell.length_a   1.000
_cell.length_b   1.000
_cell.length_c   1.000
_cell.angle_alpha   90.00
_cell.angle_beta   90.00
_cell.angle_gamma   90.00
#
_symmetry.space_group_name_H-M   'P 1'
#
loop_
_entity.id
_entity.type
_entity.pdbx_description
1 polymer ?
#
loop_
_entity_poly.entity_id
_entity_poly.type
_entity_poly.pdbx_seq_one_letter_code
_entity_poly.pdbx_strand_id
1 'polypeptide(L)'
;LMEKQKAKYTYGILERQFSNLFKQAQSSSGITGEILLQLCESRLDNVVYRMGVSNSRSGARQLVSHRHITVNGEIVNIPSYSLKEGDVVAVREKSKSLVAIENALASSNNVYEWLTWNSDTKTGTFVKVPERLQIPENIKEQLIVELYSK
;
A
#
# COMPACT_ATOMS: atom_id res chain seq x y z
N LEU A 1 3.40 14.96 17.26
CA LEU A 1 3.60 13.56 17.73
C LEU A 1 2.46 12.63 17.30
N MET A 2 1.19 12.99 17.57
CA MET A 2 0.03 12.10 17.36
C MET A 2 -0.24 11.74 15.88
N GLU A 3 -0.17 12.70 14.95
CA GLU A 3 -0.42 12.43 13.52
C GLU A 3 0.61 11.46 12.90
N LYS A 4 1.89 11.57 13.30
CA LYS A 4 2.91 10.59 12.92
C LYS A 4 2.55 9.19 13.40
N GLN A 5 2.12 9.07 14.67
CA GLN A 5 1.75 7.76 15.20
C GLN A 5 0.52 7.21 14.49
N LYS A 6 -0.50 8.05 14.22
CA LYS A 6 -1.67 7.66 13.42
C LYS A 6 -1.24 7.08 12.08
N ALA A 7 -0.42 7.80 11.31
CA ALA A 7 0.10 7.30 10.03
C ALA A 7 0.85 5.97 10.17
N LYS A 8 1.82 5.88 11.10
CA LYS A 8 2.59 4.64 11.34
C LYS A 8 1.69 3.45 11.66
N TYR A 9 0.72 3.64 12.56
CA TYR A 9 -0.16 2.55 12.98
C TYR A 9 -1.11 2.15 11.86
N THR A 10 -1.66 3.11 11.11
CA THR A 10 -2.51 2.83 9.95
C THR A 10 -1.77 1.96 8.92
N TYR A 11 -0.56 2.35 8.52
CA TYR A 11 0.20 1.61 7.51
C TYR A 11 1.04 0.45 8.07
N GLY A 12 1.07 0.24 9.40
CA GLY A 12 1.88 -0.80 10.03
C GLY A 12 3.39 -0.63 9.81
N ILE A 13 3.88 0.61 9.89
CA ILE A 13 5.29 0.97 9.63
C ILE A 13 6.02 1.28 10.95
N LEU A 14 7.22 0.73 11.11
CA LEU A 14 8.07 1.00 12.27
C LEU A 14 8.71 2.39 12.18
N GLU A 15 9.07 2.98 13.31
CA GLU A 15 9.63 4.34 13.39
C GLU A 15 10.82 4.57 12.47
N ARG A 16 11.78 3.63 12.45
CA ARG A 16 12.96 3.70 11.59
C ARG A 16 12.59 3.67 10.10
N GLN A 17 11.65 2.80 9.72
CA GLN A 17 11.18 2.71 8.33
C GLN A 17 10.44 3.99 7.93
N PHE A 18 9.59 4.51 8.81
CA PHE A 18 8.85 5.75 8.57
C PHE A 18 9.79 6.95 8.41
N SER A 19 10.83 7.05 9.26
CA SER A 19 11.85 8.09 9.13
C SER A 19 12.63 7.98 7.81
N ASN A 20 12.91 6.77 7.32
CA ASN A 20 13.55 6.59 6.02
C ASN A 20 12.65 7.04 4.86
N LEU A 21 11.35 6.70 4.91
CA LEU A 21 10.38 7.19 3.92
C LEU A 21 10.26 8.71 3.96
N PHE A 22 10.28 9.31 5.15
CA PHE A 22 10.28 10.77 5.29
C PHE A 22 11.51 11.41 4.65
N LYS A 23 12.71 10.88 4.89
CA LYS A 23 13.94 11.36 4.26
C LYS A 23 13.88 11.27 2.73
N GLN A 24 13.36 10.16 2.21
CA GLN A 24 13.15 9.97 0.78
C GLN A 24 12.14 10.97 0.20
N ALA A 25 11.04 11.23 0.92
CA ALA A 25 10.06 12.23 0.53
C ALA A 25 10.65 13.65 0.55
N GLN A 26 11.49 13.95 1.55
CA GLN A 26 12.14 15.26 1.70
C GLN A 26 13.17 15.52 0.60
N SER A 27 13.86 14.49 0.12
CA SER A 27 14.82 14.61 -1.00
C SER A 27 14.15 14.63 -2.37
N SER A 28 12.85 14.36 -2.44
CA SER A 28 12.09 14.32 -3.70
C SER A 28 11.56 15.71 -4.05
N SER A 29 11.40 15.99 -5.34
CA SER A 29 10.81 17.25 -5.80
C SER A 29 9.30 17.27 -5.56
N GLY A 30 8.80 18.25 -4.82
CA GLY A 30 7.36 18.46 -4.59
C GLY A 30 7.02 18.69 -3.12
N ILE A 31 5.75 18.50 -2.76
CA ILE A 31 5.26 18.70 -1.39
C ILE A 31 5.62 17.46 -0.57
N THR A 32 6.55 17.59 0.39
CA THR A 32 7.06 16.47 1.21
C THR A 32 5.97 15.62 1.85
N GLY A 33 4.91 16.26 2.37
CA GLY A 33 3.81 15.56 3.04
C GLY A 33 2.99 14.69 2.09
N GLU A 34 2.75 15.17 0.86
CA GLU A 34 2.05 14.42 -0.17
C GLU A 34 2.89 13.23 -0.64
N ILE A 35 4.17 13.47 -0.95
CA ILE A 35 5.10 12.42 -1.39
C ILE A 35 5.25 11.35 -0.31
N LEU A 36 5.29 11.72 0.97
CA LEU A 36 5.32 10.76 2.07
C LEU A 36 4.11 9.81 2.04
N LEU A 37 2.91 10.34 1.85
CA LEU A 37 1.70 9.52 1.76
C LEU A 37 1.68 8.66 0.49
N GLN A 38 2.15 9.19 -0.64
CA GLN A 38 2.34 8.43 -1.88
C GLN A 38 3.30 7.25 -1.70
N LEU A 39 4.42 7.46 -1.01
CA LEU A 39 5.37 6.41 -0.68
C LEU A 39 4.79 5.37 0.29
N CYS A 40 3.87 5.76 1.17
CA CYS A 40 3.16 4.83 2.04
C CYS A 40 2.11 4.03 1.26
N GLU A 41 1.37 4.67 0.35
CA GLU A 41 0.32 4.02 -0.44
C GLU A 41 0.88 3.07 -1.51
N SER A 42 2.06 3.38 -2.08
CA SER A 42 2.75 2.56 -3.09
C SER A 42 3.39 1.27 -2.55
N ARG A 43 3.34 1.03 -1.23
CA ARG A 43 3.84 -0.23 -0.66
C ARG A 43 2.98 -1.42 -1.09
N LEU A 44 3.63 -2.53 -1.39
CA LEU A 44 2.96 -3.76 -1.85
C LEU A 44 1.91 -4.27 -0.85
N ASP A 45 2.20 -4.27 0.45
CA ASP A 45 1.21 -4.70 1.45
C ASP A 45 -0.03 -3.81 1.46
N ASN A 46 0.17 -2.51 1.31
CA ASN A 46 -0.93 -1.56 1.26
C ASN A 46 -1.72 -1.67 -0.05
N VAL A 47 -1.07 -1.81 -1.20
CA VAL A 47 -1.76 -2.01 -2.49
C VAL A 47 -2.58 -3.30 -2.49
N VAL A 48 -2.04 -4.41 -1.98
CA VAL A 48 -2.78 -5.68 -1.84
C VAL A 48 -4.02 -5.52 -0.96
N TYR A 49 -3.92 -4.73 0.12
CA TYR A 49 -5.08 -4.36 0.94
C TYR A 49 -6.10 -3.51 0.16
N ARG A 50 -5.64 -2.47 -0.54
CA ARG A 50 -6.50 -1.57 -1.33
C ARG A 50 -7.20 -2.30 -2.48
N MET A 51 -6.58 -3.34 -3.06
CA MET A 51 -7.16 -4.23 -4.06
C MET A 51 -8.22 -5.20 -3.50
N GLY A 52 -8.45 -5.22 -2.17
CA GLY A 52 -9.48 -6.05 -1.55
C GLY A 52 -9.08 -7.53 -1.34
N VAL A 53 -7.84 -7.90 -1.65
CA VAL A 53 -7.31 -9.28 -1.48
C VAL A 53 -7.24 -9.68 0.00
N SER A 54 -7.26 -8.70 0.91
CA SER A 54 -7.33 -8.90 2.35
C SER A 54 -8.19 -7.82 3.00
N ASN A 55 -8.96 -8.19 4.02
CA ASN A 55 -9.84 -7.28 4.77
C ASN A 55 -9.09 -6.33 5.71
N SER A 56 -7.83 -6.62 6.00
CA SER A 56 -6.97 -5.78 6.84
C SER A 56 -5.58 -5.62 6.25
N ARG A 57 -4.91 -4.52 6.59
CA ARG A 57 -3.51 -4.26 6.20
C ARG A 57 -2.55 -5.28 6.80
N SER A 58 -2.81 -5.74 8.03
CA SER A 58 -2.02 -6.81 8.65
C SER A 58 -2.16 -8.14 7.92
N GLY A 59 -3.38 -8.48 7.48
CA GLY A 59 -3.63 -9.67 6.65
C GLY A 59 -2.95 -9.57 5.29
N ALA A 60 -2.99 -8.40 4.64
CA ALA A 60 -2.30 -8.19 3.37
C ALA A 60 -0.78 -8.37 3.52
N ARG A 61 -0.20 -7.82 4.59
CA ARG A 61 1.21 -8.00 4.93
C ARG A 61 1.58 -9.47 5.14
N GLN A 62 0.71 -10.24 5.79
CA GLN A 62 0.90 -11.67 5.98
C GLN A 62 0.89 -12.41 4.63
N LEU A 63 -0.08 -12.11 3.77
CA LEU A 63 -0.19 -12.72 2.44
C LEU A 63 1.07 -12.48 1.60
N VAL A 64 1.55 -11.23 1.57
CA VAL A 64 2.81 -10.89 0.90
C VAL A 64 3.97 -11.67 1.50
N SER A 65 4.18 -11.60 2.82
CA SER A 65 5.31 -12.26 3.49
C SER A 65 5.34 -13.78 3.28
N HIS A 66 4.17 -14.40 3.16
CA HIS A 66 4.01 -15.84 2.96
C HIS A 66 4.04 -16.28 1.48
N ARG A 67 4.49 -15.41 0.55
CA ARG A 67 4.68 -15.74 -0.88
C ARG A 67 3.37 -16.10 -1.60
N HIS A 68 2.27 -15.45 -1.24
CA HIS A 68 0.97 -15.58 -1.92
C HIS A 68 0.77 -14.56 -3.04
N ILE A 69 1.64 -13.54 -3.12
CA ILE A 69 1.53 -12.44 -4.08
C ILE A 69 2.68 -12.50 -5.09
N THR A 70 2.37 -12.12 -6.31
CA THR A 70 3.32 -11.94 -7.42
C THR A 70 3.22 -10.52 -7.95
N VAL A 71 4.36 -9.97 -8.40
CA VAL A 71 4.45 -8.69 -9.08
C VAL A 71 5.15 -8.93 -10.41
N ASN A 72 4.53 -8.52 -11.52
CA ASN A 72 5.02 -8.73 -12.87
C ASN A 72 5.40 -10.20 -13.18
N GLY A 73 4.66 -11.15 -12.58
CA GLY A 73 4.88 -12.59 -12.75
C GLY A 73 5.89 -13.23 -11.77
N GLU A 74 6.68 -12.43 -11.05
CA GLU A 74 7.64 -12.92 -10.06
C GLU A 74 7.06 -12.92 -8.64
N ILE A 75 7.46 -13.89 -7.82
CA ILE A 75 7.01 -13.96 -6.42
C ILE A 75 7.75 -12.91 -5.60
N VAL A 76 7.00 -11.95 -5.05
CA VAL A 76 7.54 -10.91 -4.17
C VAL A 76 6.98 -11.09 -2.77
N ASN A 77 7.86 -11.27 -1.80
CA ASN A 77 7.50 -11.51 -0.40
C ASN A 77 7.97 -10.41 0.56
N ILE A 78 8.24 -9.22 0.03
CA ILE A 78 8.69 -8.06 0.79
C ILE A 78 7.52 -7.08 0.90
N PRO A 79 6.85 -6.94 2.06
CA PRO A 79 5.74 -6.02 2.25
C PRO A 79 6.07 -4.56 1.91
N SER A 80 7.32 -4.16 2.20
CA SER A 80 7.83 -2.82 1.92
C SER A 80 8.31 -2.60 0.49
N TYR A 81 8.06 -3.55 -0.41
CA TYR A 81 8.33 -3.35 -1.84
C TYR A 81 7.51 -2.16 -2.33
N SER A 82 8.17 -1.20 -3.00
CA SER A 82 7.52 -0.01 -3.54
C SER A 82 7.16 -0.29 -5.00
N LEU A 83 5.87 -0.27 -5.29
CA LEU A 83 5.33 -0.46 -6.62
C LEU A 83 5.53 0.79 -7.47
N LYS A 84 5.75 0.57 -8.75
CA LYS A 84 5.84 1.60 -9.78
C LYS A 84 4.58 1.62 -10.61
N GLU A 85 4.33 2.75 -11.24
CA GLU A 85 3.23 2.90 -12.20
C GLU A 85 3.34 1.83 -13.31
N GLY A 86 2.23 1.18 -13.60
CA GLY A 86 2.14 0.06 -14.54
C GLY A 86 2.44 -1.32 -13.95
N ASP A 87 2.89 -1.44 -12.70
CA ASP A 87 3.16 -2.75 -12.09
C ASP A 87 1.87 -3.59 -11.97
N VAL A 88 1.96 -4.85 -12.38
CA VAL A 88 0.86 -5.81 -12.31
C VAL A 88 1.03 -6.69 -11.07
N VAL A 89 0.07 -6.63 -10.16
CA VAL A 89 0.03 -7.42 -8.92
C VAL A 89 -0.99 -8.54 -9.08
N ALA A 90 -0.60 -9.77 -8.79
CA ALA A 90 -1.47 -10.93 -8.94
C ALA A 90 -1.37 -11.89 -7.74
N VAL A 91 -2.46 -12.60 -7.45
CA VAL A 91 -2.44 -13.72 -6.51
C VAL A 91 -1.78 -14.91 -7.17
N ARG A 92 -0.80 -15.51 -6.49
CA ARG A 92 -0.10 -16.71 -6.97
C ARG A 92 -1.09 -17.84 -7.20
N GLU A 93 -0.91 -18.61 -8.27
CA GLU A 93 -1.83 -19.68 -8.68
C GLU A 93 -2.23 -20.63 -7.55
N LYS A 94 -1.23 -21.16 -6.82
CA LYS A 94 -1.46 -22.07 -5.67
C LYS A 94 -2.28 -21.45 -4.52
N SER A 95 -2.40 -20.13 -4.50
CA SER A 95 -3.03 -19.35 -3.45
C SER A 95 -4.38 -18.78 -3.88
N LYS A 96 -4.74 -18.89 -5.16
CA LYS A 96 -6.02 -18.39 -5.67
C LYS A 96 -7.22 -19.08 -5.02
N SER A 97 -7.11 -20.37 -4.71
CA SER A 97 -8.19 -21.14 -4.06
C SER A 97 -8.25 -20.99 -2.53
N LEU A 98 -7.52 -20.02 -1.95
CA LEU A 98 -7.59 -19.77 -0.52
C LEU A 98 -8.92 -19.11 -0.18
N VAL A 99 -9.71 -19.78 0.66
CA VAL A 99 -11.01 -19.31 1.18
C VAL A 99 -10.90 -17.90 1.79
N ALA A 100 -9.79 -17.59 2.46
CA ALA A 100 -9.56 -16.27 3.04
C ALA A 100 -9.52 -15.15 1.99
N ILE A 101 -8.92 -15.41 0.82
CA ILE A 101 -8.83 -14.43 -0.28
C ILE A 101 -10.19 -14.28 -0.96
N GLU A 102 -10.90 -15.39 -1.18
CA GLU A 102 -12.23 -15.37 -1.80
C GLU A 102 -13.25 -14.61 -0.94
N ASN A 103 -13.26 -14.88 0.36
CA ASN A 103 -14.10 -14.14 1.30
C ASN A 103 -13.74 -12.65 1.35
N ALA A 104 -12.46 -12.31 1.29
CA ALA A 104 -12.02 -10.92 1.30
C ALA A 104 -12.50 -10.17 0.06
N LEU A 105 -12.28 -10.74 -1.13
CA LEU A 105 -12.71 -10.18 -2.40
C LEU A 105 -14.23 -10.04 -2.49
N ALA A 106 -14.99 -11.03 -2.00
CA ALA A 106 -16.45 -10.97 -1.97
C ALA A 106 -16.99 -9.86 -1.05
N SER A 107 -16.23 -9.48 -0.02
CA SER A 107 -16.59 -8.40 0.90
C SER A 107 -16.07 -7.02 0.49
N SER A 108 -15.19 -6.95 -0.51
CA SER A 108 -14.54 -5.71 -0.91
C SER A 108 -15.40 -4.95 -1.93
N ASN A 109 -15.74 -3.69 -1.61
CA ASN A 109 -16.47 -2.77 -2.50
C ASN A 109 -15.67 -1.50 -2.83
N ASN A 110 -14.40 -1.45 -2.40
CA ASN A 110 -13.60 -0.23 -2.55
C ASN A 110 -13.00 -0.17 -3.96
N VAL A 111 -13.35 0.88 -4.69
CA VAL A 111 -12.78 1.19 -6.01
C VAL A 111 -11.94 2.45 -5.87
N TYR A 112 -10.70 2.38 -6.34
CA TYR A 112 -9.74 3.47 -6.28
C TYR A 112 -9.28 3.82 -7.69
N GLU A 113 -9.24 5.10 -8.03
CA GLU A 113 -8.92 5.57 -9.40
C GLU A 113 -7.51 5.18 -9.87
N TRP A 114 -6.59 4.95 -8.94
CA TRP A 114 -5.20 4.60 -9.24
C TRP A 114 -4.95 3.09 -9.29
N LEU A 115 -5.99 2.27 -9.06
CA LEU A 115 -5.91 0.81 -9.08
C LEU A 115 -6.95 0.24 -10.04
N THR A 116 -6.57 -0.80 -10.74
CA THR A 116 -7.53 -1.66 -11.46
C THR A 116 -7.44 -3.05 -10.89
N TRP A 117 -8.59 -3.73 -10.79
CA TRP A 117 -8.65 -5.09 -10.28
C TRP A 117 -9.60 -5.93 -11.13
N ASN A 118 -9.15 -7.13 -11.50
CA ASN A 118 -9.94 -8.15 -12.17
C ASN A 118 -10.11 -9.34 -11.21
N SER A 119 -11.36 -9.56 -10.78
CA SER A 119 -11.72 -10.62 -9.85
C SER A 119 -11.62 -12.03 -10.44
N ASP A 120 -11.80 -12.18 -11.76
CA ASP A 120 -11.78 -13.49 -12.43
C ASP A 120 -10.36 -14.05 -12.45
N THR A 121 -9.40 -13.21 -12.86
CA THR A 121 -7.99 -13.59 -12.93
C THR A 121 -7.26 -13.42 -11.59
N LYS A 122 -7.88 -12.72 -10.63
CA LYS A 122 -7.28 -12.29 -9.34
C LYS A 122 -5.99 -11.50 -9.57
N THR A 123 -6.06 -10.56 -10.51
CA THR A 123 -4.95 -9.69 -10.92
C THR A 123 -5.38 -8.24 -10.94
N GLY A 124 -4.50 -7.33 -10.55
CA GLY A 124 -4.73 -5.89 -10.64
C GLY A 124 -3.49 -5.15 -11.12
N THR A 125 -3.69 -3.93 -11.61
CA THR A 125 -2.62 -3.06 -12.07
C THR A 125 -2.57 -1.82 -11.20
N PHE A 126 -1.37 -1.47 -10.73
CA PHE A 126 -1.09 -0.19 -10.10
C PHE A 126 -0.94 0.86 -11.21
N VAL A 127 -2.03 1.57 -11.54
CA VAL A 127 -2.11 2.39 -12.75
C VAL A 127 -1.20 3.61 -12.65
N LYS A 128 -1.30 4.34 -11.55
CA LYS A 128 -0.53 5.55 -11.28
C LYS A 128 -0.29 5.74 -9.79
N VAL A 129 0.64 6.61 -9.42
CA VAL A 129 0.74 7.05 -8.03
C VAL A 129 -0.45 7.95 -7.69
N PRO A 130 -1.17 7.73 -6.57
CA PRO A 130 -2.31 8.55 -6.21
C PRO A 130 -1.91 9.98 -5.83
N GLU A 131 -2.73 10.94 -6.20
CA GLU A 131 -2.63 12.31 -5.67
C GLU A 131 -3.20 12.38 -4.26
N ARG A 132 -2.80 13.41 -3.49
CA ARG A 132 -3.28 13.58 -2.10
C ARG A 132 -4.80 13.52 -1.96
N LEU A 133 -5.54 14.12 -2.89
CA LEU A 133 -7.00 14.20 -2.89
C LEU A 133 -7.68 12.83 -3.08
N GLN A 134 -6.99 11.91 -3.75
CA GLN A 134 -7.50 10.56 -4.01
C GLN A 134 -7.34 9.65 -2.78
N ILE A 135 -6.39 9.95 -1.88
CA ILE A 135 -6.12 9.15 -0.69
C ILE A 135 -7.17 9.45 0.40
N PRO A 136 -8.00 8.47 0.82
CA PRO A 136 -9.11 8.70 1.75
C PRO A 136 -8.67 8.83 3.23
N GLU A 137 -7.37 8.76 3.52
CA GLU A 137 -6.88 8.78 4.90
C GLU A 137 -6.93 10.18 5.52
N ASN A 138 -7.57 10.27 6.69
CA ASN A 138 -7.67 11.49 7.49
C ASN A 138 -6.42 11.70 8.37
N ILE A 139 -5.30 11.97 7.70
CA ILE A 139 -4.00 12.27 8.30
C ILE A 139 -3.62 13.69 7.88
N LYS A 140 -3.17 14.50 8.84
CA LYS A 140 -2.64 15.85 8.57
C LYS A 140 -1.13 15.78 8.36
N GLU A 141 -0.70 15.61 7.12
CA GLU A 141 0.70 15.44 6.74
C GLU A 141 1.59 16.64 7.11
N GLN A 142 1.05 17.86 7.09
CA GLN A 142 1.80 19.07 7.45
C GLN A 142 2.36 18.98 8.88
N LEU A 143 1.57 18.47 9.83
CA LEU A 143 2.00 18.29 11.23
C LEU A 143 3.08 17.21 11.39
N ILE A 144 3.20 16.30 10.42
CA ILE A 144 4.27 15.30 10.38
C ILE A 144 5.56 15.96 9.87
N VAL A 145 5.47 16.79 8.83
CA VAL A 145 6.62 17.53 8.29
C VAL A 145 7.19 18.48 9.35
N GLU A 146 6.34 19.29 9.99
CA GLU A 146 6.76 20.21 11.07
C GLU A 146 7.46 19.49 12.23
N LEU A 147 7.03 18.26 12.54
CA LEU A 147 7.64 17.44 13.58
C LEU A 147 9.07 17.00 13.24
N TYR A 148 9.36 16.71 11.98
CA TYR A 148 10.70 16.29 11.55
C TYR A 148 11.63 17.47 11.21
N SER A 149 11.08 18.66 10.98
CA SER A 149 11.82 19.91 10.77
C SER A 149 12.24 20.59 12.08
N LYS A 150 11.76 20.09 13.22
CA LYS A 150 12.12 20.58 14.56
C LYS A 150 13.27 19.77 15.13
#